data_AF-A0A7Y1XC28-F1
#
_entry.id   AF-A0A7Y1XC28-F1
#
_cell.length_a   1.000
_cell.length_b   1.000
_cell.length_c   1.000
_cell.angle_alpha   90.00
_cell.angle_beta   90.00
_cell.angle_gamma   90.00
#
_symmetry.space_group_name_H-M   'P 1'
#
loop_
_entity.id
_entity.type
_entity.pdbx_description
1 polymer ?
#
loop_
_entity_poly.entity_id
_entity_poly.type
_entity_poly.pdbx_seq_one_letter_code
_entity_poly.pdbx_strand_id
1 'polypeptide(L)'
;PYYSSTVSNYLKKKITSEIYVDDINRKILHLLSQGIKTRSLTEYIPLSISAIEKRKKQLKLLFSVMDGKDETLLHEAREKGLL
;
A
#
# COMPACT_ATOMS: atom_id res chain seq x y z
N PRO A 1 -10.14 -28.35 -6.91
CA PRO A 1 -8.78 -27.84 -6.68
C PRO A 1 -8.36 -26.84 -7.77
N TYR A 2 -8.41 -25.53 -7.47
CA TYR A 2 -7.97 -24.48 -8.39
C TYR A 2 -7.01 -23.52 -7.67
N TYR A 3 -5.70 -23.84 -7.75
CA TYR A 3 -4.65 -22.88 -7.47
C TYR A 3 -4.39 -22.13 -8.78
N SER A 4 -4.88 -20.90 -8.87
CA SER A 4 -4.58 -20.02 -9.99
C SER A 4 -3.09 -19.68 -9.96
N SER A 5 -2.36 -20.01 -11.02
CA SER A 5 -0.89 -19.99 -11.12
C SER A 5 -0.24 -18.60 -11.05
N THR A 6 -1.00 -17.55 -10.76
CA THR A 6 -0.54 -16.15 -10.74
C THR A 6 -0.10 -15.67 -9.34
N VAL A 7 -0.24 -16.48 -8.29
CA VAL A 7 0.10 -16.07 -6.91
C VAL A 7 1.59 -16.19 -6.55
N SER A 8 2.39 -16.92 -7.33
CA SER A 8 3.77 -17.25 -6.94
C SER A 8 4.77 -16.10 -7.09
N ASN A 9 4.48 -15.08 -7.89
CA ASN A 9 5.39 -13.94 -8.06
C ASN A 9 5.18 -12.82 -7.02
N TYR A 10 4.06 -12.84 -6.28
CA TYR A 10 3.78 -11.85 -5.24
C TYR A 10 4.43 -12.20 -3.88
N LEU A 11 4.83 -13.46 -3.70
CA LEU A 11 5.39 -13.98 -2.45
C LEU A 11 6.90 -13.68 -2.28
N LYS A 12 7.67 -13.63 -3.38
CA LYS A 12 9.13 -13.45 -3.31
C LYS A 12 9.60 -12.06 -2.86
N LYS A 13 8.77 -11.02 -2.99
CA LYS A 13 9.09 -9.64 -2.53
C LYS A 13 8.64 -9.34 -1.09
N LYS A 14 7.89 -10.24 -0.42
CA LYS A 14 7.26 -9.97 0.89
C LYS A 14 8.18 -10.12 2.11
N ILE A 15 9.41 -10.61 1.95
CA ILE A 15 10.20 -11.12 3.08
C ILE A 15 11.16 -10.08 3.69
N THR A 16 11.45 -8.96 3.02
CA THR A 16 12.61 -8.11 3.39
C THR A 16 12.26 -6.73 3.93
N SER A 17 11.09 -6.53 4.52
CA SER A 17 10.80 -5.28 5.23
C SER A 17 10.19 -5.58 6.58
N GLU A 18 10.98 -5.39 7.64
CA GLU A 18 10.58 -5.42 9.06
C GLU A 18 9.48 -4.38 9.40
N ILE A 19 9.06 -3.60 8.40
CA ILE A 19 7.91 -2.73 8.46
C ILE A 19 6.63 -3.54 8.23
N TYR A 20 5.86 -3.76 9.30
CA TYR A 20 4.56 -4.44 9.25
C TYR A 20 3.54 -3.60 8.47
N VAL A 21 3.44 -3.83 7.16
CA VAL A 21 2.40 -3.26 6.29
C VAL A 21 1.36 -4.33 5.98
N ASP A 22 0.15 -4.17 6.50
CA ASP A 22 -0.98 -5.05 6.16
C ASP A 22 -1.21 -5.15 4.64
N ASP A 23 -1.78 -6.26 4.19
CA ASP A 23 -2.12 -6.46 2.77
C ASP A 23 -2.99 -5.33 2.20
N ILE A 24 -3.92 -4.78 3.00
CA ILE A 24 -4.71 -3.61 2.62
C ILE A 24 -3.81 -2.40 2.37
N ASN A 25 -2.88 -2.12 3.28
CA ASN A 25 -2.01 -0.95 3.20
C ASN A 25 -1.07 -1.05 1.99
N ARG A 26 -0.56 -2.25 1.71
CA ARG A 26 0.23 -2.52 0.51
C ARG A 26 -0.60 -2.30 -0.76
N LYS A 27 -1.86 -2.72 -0.76
CA LYS A 27 -2.79 -2.49 -1.87
C LYS A 27 -3.09 -1.01 -2.07
N ILE A 28 -3.26 -0.25 -0.97
CA ILE A 28 -3.41 1.22 -1.01
C ILE A 28 -2.18 1.86 -1.64
N LEU A 29 -0.97 1.54 -1.16
CA LEU A 29 0.29 2.08 -1.73
C LEU A 29 0.44 1.73 -3.21
N HIS A 30 0.15 0.49 -3.59
CA HIS A 30 0.25 0.06 -4.98
C HIS A 30 -0.71 0.84 -5.88
N LEU A 31 -1.98 0.95 -5.51
CA LEU A 31 -2.98 1.68 -6.28
C LEU A 31 -2.68 3.20 -6.31
N LEU A 32 -2.22 3.79 -5.20
CA LEU A 32 -1.72 5.18 -5.18
C LEU A 32 -0.53 5.36 -6.13
N SER A 33 0.39 4.39 -6.18
CA SER A 33 1.52 4.40 -7.12
C SER A 33 1.09 4.33 -8.59
N GLN A 34 -0.10 3.80 -8.87
CA GLN A 34 -0.69 3.80 -10.22
C GLN A 34 -1.41 5.12 -10.55
N GLY A 35 -1.42 6.10 -9.62
CA GLY A 35 -2.14 7.36 -9.79
C GLY A 35 -3.63 7.28 -9.44
N ILE A 36 -4.07 6.19 -8.79
CA ILE A 36 -5.48 6.01 -8.41
C ILE A 36 -5.80 6.90 -7.21
N LYS A 37 -6.84 7.73 -7.35
CA LYS A 37 -7.28 8.65 -6.30
C LYS A 37 -7.96 7.89 -5.16
N THR A 38 -7.95 8.49 -3.96
CA THR A 38 -8.58 7.93 -2.75
C THR A 38 -10.05 7.54 -2.95
N ARG A 39 -10.78 8.27 -3.79
CA ARG A 39 -12.19 7.98 -4.11
C ARG A 39 -12.36 6.71 -4.96
N SER A 40 -11.40 6.38 -5.81
CA SER A 40 -11.42 5.17 -6.62
C SER A 40 -10.85 3.97 -5.87
N LEU A 41 -9.99 4.20 -4.86
CA LEU A 41 -9.49 3.13 -3.98
C LEU A 41 -10.61 2.34 -3.31
N THR A 42 -11.77 2.95 -3.02
CA THR A 42 -12.94 2.26 -2.45
C THR A 42 -13.59 1.26 -3.41
N GLU A 43 -13.31 1.36 -4.71
CA GLU A 43 -13.78 0.38 -5.71
C GLU A 43 -12.90 -0.88 -5.74
N TYR A 44 -11.61 -0.73 -5.44
CA TYR A 44 -10.63 -1.83 -5.42
C TYR A 44 -10.46 -2.49 -4.05
N ILE A 45 -10.85 -1.76 -3.00
CA ILE A 45 -10.72 -2.16 -1.60
C ILE A 45 -12.10 -1.97 -0.96
N PRO A 46 -12.71 -3.02 -0.38
CA PRO A 46 -14.03 -2.95 0.24
C PRO A 46 -13.96 -2.23 1.61
N LEU A 47 -13.51 -0.99 1.60
CA LEU A 47 -13.36 -0.11 2.74
C LEU A 47 -13.95 1.26 2.41
N SER A 48 -14.48 1.91 3.42
CA SER A 48 -14.97 3.29 3.30
C SER A 48 -13.81 4.27 3.10
N ILE A 49 -14.11 5.42 2.49
CA ILE A 49 -13.14 6.51 2.28
C ILE A 49 -12.42 6.88 3.58
N SER A 50 -13.16 7.01 4.69
CA SER A 50 -12.60 7.32 6.02
C SER A 50 -11.63 6.26 6.53
N ALA A 51 -11.88 4.97 6.25
CA ALA A 51 -10.99 3.89 6.64
C ALA A 51 -9.68 3.94 5.83
N ILE A 52 -9.75 4.27 4.55
CA ILE A 52 -8.58 4.45 3.68
C ILE A 52 -7.77 5.68 4.11
N GLU A 53 -8.41 6.80 4.43
CA GLU A 53 -7.75 8.00 4.96
C GLU A 53 -7.02 7.72 6.27
N LYS A 54 -7.68 7.01 7.19
CA LYS A 54 -7.07 6.58 8.47
C LYS A 54 -5.83 5.73 8.23
N ARG A 55 -5.91 4.76 7.31
CA ARG A 55 -4.81 3.88 6.91
C ARG A 55 -3.68 4.63 6.21
N LYS A 56 -3.98 5.57 5.31
CA LYS A 56 -2.97 6.48 4.71
C LYS A 56 -2.25 7.30 5.76
N LYS A 57 -2.97 7.84 6.75
CA LYS A 57 -2.38 8.60 7.85
C LYS A 57 -1.45 7.73 8.69
N GLN A 58 -1.85 6.50 8.97
CA GLN A 58 -0.99 5.51 9.64
C GLN A 58 0.26 5.21 8.82
N LEU A 59 0.14 4.99 7.51
CA LEU A 59 1.29 4.76 6.63
C LEU A 59 2.25 5.96 6.66
N LYS A 60 1.74 7.19 6.53
CA LYS A 60 2.58 8.41 6.63
C LYS A 60 3.34 8.48 7.94
N LEU A 61 2.71 8.11 9.05
CA LEU A 61 3.37 8.05 10.36
C LEU A 61 4.44 6.96 10.40
N LEU A 62 4.15 5.80 9.82
CA LEU A 62 5.02 4.64 9.81
C LEU A 62 6.27 4.86 8.95
N PHE A 63 6.11 5.55 7.83
CA PHE A 63 7.21 5.99 6.95
C PHE A 63 7.85 7.31 7.40
N SER A 64 7.44 7.88 8.55
CA SER A 64 7.93 9.18 9.03
C SER A 64 7.86 10.31 8.00
N VAL A 65 6.85 10.29 7.13
CA VAL A 65 6.64 11.28 6.08
C VAL A 65 6.09 12.56 6.69
N MET A 66 6.97 13.51 6.99
CA MET A 66 6.61 14.81 7.57
C MET A 66 5.88 15.72 6.59
N ASP A 67 6.17 15.58 5.30
CA ASP A 67 5.64 16.46 4.24
C ASP A 67 4.17 16.15 3.90
N GLY A 68 3.67 14.99 4.33
CA GLY A 68 2.30 14.55 4.08
C GLY A 68 1.97 14.29 2.60
N LYS A 69 2.92 14.44 1.67
CA LYS A 69 2.73 14.18 0.25
C LYS A 69 2.65 12.68 -0.04
N ASP A 70 1.73 12.33 -0.92
CA ASP A 70 1.56 10.94 -1.35
C ASP A 70 2.77 10.49 -2.20
N GLU A 71 3.41 11.39 -2.95
CA GLU A 71 4.64 11.07 -3.70
C GLU A 71 5.80 10.68 -2.79
N THR A 72 6.03 11.44 -1.71
CA THR A 72 7.06 11.12 -0.71
C THR A 72 6.77 9.80 -0.02
N LEU A 73 5.50 9.54 0.31
CA LEU A 73 5.05 8.27 0.86
C LEU A 73 5.36 7.08 -0.07
N LEU A 74 5.13 7.26 -1.38
CA LEU A 74 5.43 6.24 -2.38
C LEU A 74 6.94 6.04 -2.59
N HIS A 75 7.71 7.12 -2.50
CA HIS A 75 9.17 7.07 -2.58
C HIS A 75 9.75 6.28 -1.41
N GLU A 76 9.36 6.62 -0.17
CA GLU A 76 9.76 5.90 1.04
C GLU A 76 9.33 4.41 0.97
N ALA A 77 8.10 4.14 0.53
CA ALA A 77 7.64 2.77 0.38
C ALA A 77 8.44 1.97 -0.67
N ARG A 78 8.93 2.62 -1.73
CA ARG A 78 9.85 2.01 -2.72
C ARG A 78 11.24 1.80 -2.14
N GLU A 79 11.80 2.78 -1.45
CA GLU A 79 13.10 2.71 -0.75
C GLU A 79 13.12 1.57 0.27
N LYS A 80 12.02 1.37 1.00
CA LYS A 80 11.85 0.28 1.97
C LYS A 80 11.55 -1.09 1.33
N GLY A 81 11.49 -1.20 0.00
CA GLY A 81 11.23 -2.45 -0.72
C GLY A 81 9.79 -2.96 -0.62
N LEU A 82 8.84 -2.11 -0.25
CA LEU A 82 7.42 -2.47 -0.10
C LEU A 82 6.63 -2.35 -1.42
N LEU A 83 7.25 -1.75 -2.45
CA LEU A 83 6.77 -1.59 -3.84
C LEU A 83 7.60 -2.38 -4.86
#